data_AF-A0A1H3ARD8-F1
#
_entry.id   AF-A0A1H3ARD8-F1
#
_cell.length_a   1.000
_cell.length_b   1.000
_cell.length_c   1.000
_cell.angle_alpha   90.00
_cell.angle_beta   90.00
_cell.angle_gamma   90.00
#
_symmetry.space_group_name_H-M   'P 1'
#
loop_
_entity.id
_entity.type
_entity.pdbx_description
1 polymer ?
#
loop_
_entity_poly.entity_id
_entity_poly.type
_entity_poly.pdbx_seq_one_letter_code
_entity_poly.pdbx_strand_id
1 'polypeptide(L)'
;MFNRYDPGMTFGAHTDNAIRTVPGAGGLRMRADVSTTIFLTAREDYEGGELVVEDTYGTHAVKLPAGHMVVYPASSLHRVNPVTRGSRWASFFWAQSMVRDDGRRAMLYDLDLAIRQARAAMGNAAPAVLGLVSHYHNLLRMWAEL
;
A
#
# COMPACT_ATOMS: atom_id res chain seq x y z
N MET A 1 -3.11 -12.96 3.02
CA MET A 1 -3.28 -13.81 4.22
C MET A 1 -4.23 -13.11 5.17
N PHE A 2 -4.77 -13.79 6.17
CA PHE A 2 -5.66 -13.19 7.16
C PHE A 2 -5.03 -13.24 8.55
N ASN A 3 -5.25 -12.21 9.36
CA ASN A 3 -4.87 -12.20 10.78
C ASN A 3 -6.02 -11.68 11.66
N ARG A 4 -5.90 -12.01 12.94
CA ARG A 4 -6.81 -11.59 14.01
C ARG A 4 -5.97 -11.18 15.21
N TYR A 5 -6.31 -10.06 15.83
CA TYR A 5 -5.78 -9.63 17.13
C TYR A 5 -6.93 -9.47 18.12
N ASP A 6 -6.89 -10.25 19.20
CA ASP A 6 -7.81 -10.18 20.35
C ASP A 6 -7.19 -9.34 21.48
N PRO A 7 -7.93 -9.04 22.57
CA PRO A 7 -7.39 -8.24 23.65
C PRO A 7 -6.06 -8.78 24.20
N GLY A 8 -5.07 -7.90 24.33
CA GLY A 8 -3.69 -8.23 24.72
C GLY A 8 -2.78 -8.65 23.56
N MET A 9 -3.31 -8.99 22.38
CA MET A 9 -2.50 -9.32 21.21
C MET A 9 -1.95 -8.07 20.53
N THR A 10 -0.73 -8.18 20.01
CA THR A 10 0.02 -7.11 19.35
C THR A 10 0.94 -7.72 18.29
N PHE A 11 1.52 -6.88 17.44
CA PHE A 11 2.67 -7.26 16.62
C PHE A 11 3.74 -6.19 16.75
N GLY A 12 4.91 -6.58 17.27
CA GLY A 12 5.99 -5.64 17.58
C GLY A 12 6.54 -4.88 16.36
N ALA A 13 7.34 -3.85 16.63
CA ALA A 13 7.99 -3.08 15.59
C ALA A 13 8.92 -3.97 14.75
N HIS A 14 8.72 -3.96 13.44
CA HIS A 14 9.50 -4.75 12.49
C HIS A 14 9.43 -4.12 11.10
N THR A 15 10.35 -4.55 10.25
CA THR A 15 10.31 -4.32 8.80
C THR A 15 9.98 -5.65 8.14
N ASP A 16 9.21 -5.62 7.05
CA ASP A 16 8.91 -6.84 6.31
C ASP A 16 10.16 -7.39 5.63
N ASN A 17 10.24 -8.73 5.51
CA ASN A 17 11.29 -9.35 4.73
C ASN A 17 11.23 -8.89 3.27
N ALA A 18 12.33 -8.32 2.78
CA ALA A 18 12.43 -7.74 1.44
C ALA A 18 12.09 -8.73 0.30
N ILE A 19 12.34 -10.03 0.50
CA ILE A 19 12.03 -11.08 -0.47
C ILE A 19 11.08 -12.10 0.16
N ARG A 20 9.94 -12.32 -0.50
CA ARG A 20 8.89 -13.25 -0.07
C ARG A 20 8.77 -14.42 -1.04
N THR A 21 8.63 -15.63 -0.52
CA THR A 21 8.20 -16.78 -1.34
C THR A 21 6.70 -16.66 -1.57
N VAL A 22 6.25 -16.82 -2.82
CA VAL A 22 4.84 -16.81 -3.19
C VAL A 22 4.26 -18.22 -2.96
N PRO A 23 3.34 -18.40 -1.98
CA PRO A 23 2.78 -19.72 -1.70
C PRO A 23 2.08 -20.31 -2.92
N GLY A 24 2.30 -21.60 -3.19
CA GLY A 24 1.68 -22.30 -4.32
C GLY A 24 2.27 -21.97 -5.71
N ALA A 25 3.28 -21.10 -5.80
CA ALA A 25 3.87 -20.68 -7.08
C ALA A 25 5.21 -21.38 -7.38
N GLY A 26 5.38 -22.64 -6.97
CA GLY A 26 6.55 -23.45 -7.34
C GLY A 26 7.90 -22.89 -6.91
N GLY A 27 7.96 -22.15 -5.80
CA GLY A 27 9.19 -21.52 -5.30
C GLY A 27 9.48 -20.13 -5.87
N LEU A 28 8.56 -19.55 -6.65
CA LEU A 28 8.67 -18.16 -7.09
C LEU A 28 8.89 -17.23 -5.90
N ARG A 29 9.85 -16.32 -6.06
CA ARG A 29 10.16 -15.28 -5.09
C ARG A 29 9.76 -13.93 -5.66
N MET A 30 9.21 -13.07 -4.81
CA MET A 30 8.87 -11.70 -5.15
C MET A 30 9.56 -10.72 -4.20
N ARG A 31 9.94 -9.56 -4.71
CA ARG A 31 10.35 -8.41 -3.92
C ARG A 31 9.10 -7.79 -3.29
N ALA A 32 9.11 -7.60 -1.97
CA ALA A 32 8.06 -6.87 -1.29
C ALA A 32 8.34 -5.36 -1.42
N ASP A 33 7.70 -4.71 -2.39
CA ASP A 33 7.83 -3.25 -2.57
C ASP A 33 6.83 -2.51 -1.69
N VAL A 34 5.59 -2.99 -1.68
CA VAL A 34 4.50 -2.39 -0.92
C VAL A 34 3.82 -3.44 -0.05
N SER A 35 3.50 -3.03 1.17
CA SER A 35 2.65 -3.76 2.10
C SER A 35 1.25 -3.18 2.03
N THR A 36 0.24 -4.06 2.10
CA THR A 36 -1.16 -3.67 2.08
C THR A 36 -1.89 -4.33 3.24
N THR A 37 -2.70 -3.56 3.96
CA THR A 37 -3.63 -4.07 4.96
C THR A 37 -5.05 -3.64 4.58
N ILE A 38 -5.95 -4.60 4.43
CA ILE A 38 -7.39 -4.41 4.28
C ILE A 38 -8.03 -4.68 5.64
N PHE A 39 -8.77 -3.70 6.16
CA PHE A 39 -9.46 -3.80 7.44
C PHE A 39 -10.78 -4.55 7.25
N LEU A 40 -11.06 -5.54 8.10
CA LEU A 40 -12.25 -6.40 7.97
C LEU A 40 -13.22 -6.28 9.16
N THR A 41 -12.82 -5.58 10.22
CA THR A 41 -13.67 -5.24 11.36
C THR A 41 -13.94 -3.74 11.38
N ALA A 42 -15.17 -3.33 11.71
CA ALA A 42 -15.49 -1.91 11.87
C ALA A 42 -14.64 -1.30 13.00
N ARG A 43 -14.27 -0.02 12.87
CA ARG A 43 -13.31 0.62 13.79
C ARG A 43 -13.87 0.75 15.21
N GLU A 44 -15.18 0.75 15.36
CA GLU A 44 -15.93 0.90 16.60
C GLU A 44 -16.04 -0.42 17.38
N ASP A 45 -15.85 -1.55 16.68
CA ASP A 45 -15.99 -2.90 17.24
C ASP A 45 -14.71 -3.39 17.96
N TYR A 46 -13.63 -2.62 17.93
CA TYR A 46 -12.41 -2.89 18.69
C TYR A 46 -11.72 -1.61 19.17
N GLU A 47 -10.95 -1.70 20.25
CA GLU A 47 -10.11 -0.60 20.78
C GLU A 47 -8.63 -0.97 20.71
N GLY A 48 -7.77 0.04 20.52
CA GLY A 48 -6.38 -0.17 20.14
C GLY A 48 -6.27 -0.77 18.73
N GLY A 49 -5.24 -1.59 18.50
CA GLY A 49 -5.04 -2.29 17.22
C GLY A 49 -4.70 -1.37 16.04
N GLU A 50 -4.27 -0.13 16.29
CA GLU A 50 -3.80 0.76 15.23
C GLU A 50 -2.57 0.14 14.57
N LEU A 51 -2.54 0.16 13.24
CA LEU A 51 -1.32 -0.05 12.50
C LEU A 51 -0.50 1.23 12.59
N VAL A 52 0.66 1.19 13.24
CA VAL A 52 1.57 2.33 13.31
C VAL A 52 2.68 2.11 12.30
N VAL A 53 2.84 3.03 11.35
CA VAL A 53 3.86 3.02 10.31
C VAL A 53 4.79 4.21 10.53
N GLU A 54 6.10 3.98 10.49
CA GLU A 54 7.11 5.02 10.65
C GLU A 54 7.71 5.39 9.28
N ASP A 55 7.90 6.68 9.06
CA ASP A 55 8.55 7.26 7.89
C ASP A 55 9.61 8.29 8.30
N THR A 56 10.19 8.98 7.31
CA THR A 56 11.23 10.00 7.54
C THR A 56 10.74 11.19 8.38
N TYR A 57 9.43 11.44 8.42
CA TYR A 57 8.82 12.61 9.05
C TYR A 57 8.10 12.27 10.37
N GLY A 58 7.99 10.99 10.73
CA GLY A 58 7.50 10.56 12.03
C GLY A 58 6.72 9.26 11.97
N THR A 59 5.67 9.18 12.79
CA THR A 59 4.85 7.98 12.95
C THR A 59 3.38 8.27 12.63
N HIS A 60 2.76 7.37 11.86
CA HIS A 60 1.38 7.48 11.42
C HIS A 60 0.56 6.31 11.97
N ALA A 61 -0.46 6.60 12.78
CA ALA A 61 -1.37 5.58 13.29
C ALA A 61 -2.60 5.46 12.38
N VAL A 62 -2.87 4.24 11.91
CA VAL A 62 -3.91 3.94 10.92
C VAL A 62 -4.92 2.94 11.46
N LYS A 63 -6.19 3.35 11.42
CA LYS A 63 -7.35 2.52 11.75
C LYS A 63 -8.52 2.92 10.85
N LEU A 64 -8.74 2.17 9.76
CA LEU A 64 -9.71 2.52 8.72
C LEU A 64 -11.03 1.74 8.90
N PRO A 65 -12.13 2.18 8.26
CA PRO A 65 -13.38 1.40 8.24
C PRO A 65 -13.17 0.03 7.60
N ALA A 66 -14.07 -0.92 7.92
CA ALA A 66 -14.09 -2.21 7.24
C ALA A 66 -14.23 -2.03 5.72
N GLY A 67 -13.50 -2.83 4.94
CA GLY A 67 -13.43 -2.76 3.48
C GLY A 67 -12.42 -1.75 2.93
N HIS A 68 -11.91 -0.82 3.75
CA HIS A 68 -10.85 0.10 3.33
C HIS A 68 -9.48 -0.56 3.44
N MET A 69 -8.52 -0.04 2.67
CA MET A 69 -7.13 -0.50 2.71
C MET A 69 -6.16 0.65 2.95
N VAL A 70 -5.04 0.33 3.56
CA VAL A 70 -3.84 1.17 3.59
C VAL A 70 -2.73 0.48 2.81
N VAL A 71 -2.00 1.27 2.02
CA VAL A 71 -0.84 0.84 1.23
C VAL A 71 0.34 1.68 1.67
N TYR A 72 1.46 1.04 2.00
CA TYR A 72 2.66 1.69 2.49
C TYR A 72 3.92 0.94 2.03
N PRO A 73 5.11 1.58 2.01
CA PRO A 73 6.34 0.89 1.67
C PRO A 73 6.60 -0.29 2.60
N ALA A 74 6.94 -1.45 2.05
CA ALA A 74 7.26 -2.62 2.87
C ALA A 74 8.55 -2.43 3.69
N SER A 75 9.37 -1.44 3.32
CA SER A 75 10.56 -1.01 4.03
C SER A 75 10.28 -0.23 5.31
N SER A 76 9.06 0.30 5.50
CA SER A 76 8.72 1.07 6.69
C SER A 76 8.74 0.21 7.96
N LEU A 77 9.38 0.71 9.01
CA LEU A 77 9.23 0.13 10.35
C LEU A 77 7.77 0.28 10.77
N HIS A 78 7.14 -0.80 11.20
CA HIS A 78 5.73 -0.76 11.58
C HIS A 78 5.38 -1.78 12.65
N ARG A 79 4.27 -1.54 13.34
CA ARG A 79 3.72 -2.38 14.40
C ARG A 79 2.19 -2.33 14.41
N VAL A 80 1.57 -3.32 15.04
CA VAL A 80 0.16 -3.23 15.42
C VAL A 80 0.10 -3.02 16.91
N ASN A 81 -0.45 -1.90 17.37
CA ASN A 81 -0.64 -1.63 18.80
C ASN A 81 -1.51 -2.72 19.45
N PRO A 82 -1.39 -2.94 20.77
CA PRO A 82 -2.24 -3.89 21.48
C PRO A 82 -3.72 -3.60 21.25
N VAL A 83 -4.51 -4.64 20.98
CA VAL A 83 -5.97 -4.55 21.07
C VAL A 83 -6.36 -4.60 22.55
N THR A 84 -7.27 -3.74 23.00
CA THR A 84 -7.72 -3.68 24.41
C THR A 84 -9.16 -4.15 24.59
N ARG A 85 -9.99 -4.06 23.54
CA ARG A 85 -11.38 -4.54 23.50
C ARG A 85 -11.72 -5.03 22.10
N GLY A 86 -12.58 -6.04 22.00
CA GLY A 86 -13.04 -6.57 20.70
C GLY A 86 -11.95 -7.34 19.95
N SER A 87 -12.14 -7.52 18.63
CA SER A 87 -11.23 -8.30 17.80
C SER A 87 -10.95 -7.59 16.47
N ARG A 88 -9.68 -7.30 16.19
CA ARG A 88 -9.26 -6.72 14.90
C ARG A 88 -9.00 -7.83 13.89
N TRP A 89 -9.85 -7.95 12.88
CA TRP A 89 -9.58 -8.79 11.71
C TRP A 89 -9.05 -7.96 10.54
N ALA A 90 -8.05 -8.49 9.86
CA ALA A 90 -7.55 -7.89 8.63
C ALA A 90 -7.06 -8.95 7.62
N SER A 91 -7.02 -8.55 6.36
CA SER A 91 -6.23 -9.23 5.34
C SER A 91 -4.98 -8.42 5.08
N PHE A 92 -3.83 -9.07 4.95
CA PHE A 92 -2.58 -8.41 4.61
C PHE A 92 -1.80 -9.21 3.57
N PHE A 93 -1.08 -8.48 2.73
CA PHE A 93 -0.25 -9.03 1.67
C PHE A 93 0.78 -8.02 1.18
N TRP A 94 1.71 -8.51 0.37
CA TRP A 94 2.72 -7.70 -0.31
C TRP A 94 2.53 -7.79 -1.81
N ALA A 95 2.95 -6.74 -2.51
CA ALA A 95 3.05 -6.74 -3.95
C ALA A 95 4.44 -6.30 -4.40
N GLN A 96 4.93 -6.92 -5.46
CA GLN A 96 6.03 -6.40 -6.25
C GLN A 96 5.45 -5.41 -7.26
N SER A 97 5.91 -4.17 -7.22
CA SER A 97 5.54 -3.17 -8.21
C SER A 97 6.38 -3.35 -9.46
N MET A 98 5.81 -3.01 -10.62
CA MET A 98 6.60 -2.82 -11.84
C MET A 98 7.65 -1.73 -11.63
N VAL A 99 7.38 -0.71 -10.81
CA VAL A 99 8.32 0.38 -10.54
C VAL A 99 8.87 0.21 -9.13
N ARG A 100 10.11 -0.27 -9.03
CA ARG A 100 10.82 -0.58 -7.78
C ARG A 100 10.89 0.64 -6.85
N ASP A 101 11.43 1.74 -7.36
CA ASP A 101 11.66 2.97 -6.62
C ASP A 101 10.34 3.66 -6.22
N ASP A 102 10.22 4.01 -4.94
CA ASP A 102 8.99 4.58 -4.38
C ASP A 102 8.73 6.01 -4.87
N GLY A 103 9.78 6.84 -4.98
CA GLY A 103 9.70 8.19 -5.53
C GLY A 103 9.24 8.21 -6.98
N ARG A 104 9.81 7.35 -7.84
CA ARG A 104 9.36 7.17 -9.24
C ARG A 104 7.92 6.69 -9.33
N ARG A 105 7.52 5.76 -8.46
CA ARG A 105 6.15 5.26 -8.40
C ARG A 105 5.16 6.35 -7.95
N ALA A 106 5.54 7.18 -6.98
CA ALA A 106 4.74 8.33 -6.54
C ALA A 106 4.60 9.38 -7.65
N MET A 107 5.70 9.72 -8.34
CA MET A 107 5.67 10.64 -9.48
C MET A 107 4.73 10.17 -10.61
N LEU A 108 4.73 8.87 -10.92
CA LEU A 108 3.79 8.31 -11.89
C LEU A 108 2.34 8.39 -11.40
N TYR A 109 2.09 8.12 -10.12
CA TYR A 109 0.75 8.24 -9.54
C TYR A 109 0.22 9.68 -9.63
N ASP A 110 1.03 10.67 -9.25
CA ASP A 110 0.66 12.09 -9.32
C ASP A 110 0.40 12.53 -10.77
N LEU A 111 1.23 12.08 -11.72
CA LEU A 111 1.02 12.34 -13.15
C LEU A 111 -0.30 11.73 -13.66
N ASP A 112 -0.64 10.50 -13.24
CA ASP A 112 -1.91 9.87 -13.62
C ASP A 112 -3.11 10.63 -13.04
N LEU A 113 -3.04 11.10 -11.79
CA LEU A 113 -4.07 11.97 -11.20
C LEU A 113 -4.24 13.27 -12.00
N ALA A 114 -3.15 13.93 -12.36
CA ALA A 114 -3.17 15.13 -13.18
C ALA A 114 -3.78 14.87 -14.57
N ILE A 115 -3.46 13.73 -15.21
CA ILE A 115 -4.05 13.31 -16.48
C ILE A 115 -5.57 13.11 -16.34
N ARG A 116 -6.04 12.48 -15.26
CA ARG A 116 -7.48 12.27 -15.02
C ARG A 116 -8.21 13.59 -14.87
N GLN A 117 -7.64 14.55 -14.15
CA GLN A 117 -8.20 15.91 -14.01
C GLN A 117 -8.22 16.64 -15.36
N ALA A 118 -7.13 16.57 -16.13
CA ALA A 118 -7.06 17.18 -17.46
C ALA A 118 -8.09 16.57 -18.43
N ARG A 119 -8.29 15.24 -18.39
CA ARG A 119 -9.35 14.55 -19.15
C ARG A 119 -10.74 15.06 -18.81
N ALA A 120 -11.03 15.25 -17.52
CA ALA A 120 -12.32 15.76 -17.07
C ALA A 120 -12.56 17.20 -17.53
N ALA A 121 -11.52 18.04 -17.57
CA ALA A 121 -11.64 19.45 -17.94
C ALA A 121 -11.64 19.69 -19.46
N MET A 122 -10.82 18.97 -20.22
CA MET A 122 -10.54 19.26 -21.64
C MET A 122 -11.08 18.21 -22.61
N GLY A 123 -11.53 17.06 -22.09
CA GLY A 123 -11.92 15.91 -22.88
C GLY A 123 -10.75 15.01 -23.28
N ASN A 124 -11.06 13.73 -23.51
CA ASN A 124 -10.05 12.68 -23.71
C ASN A 124 -9.20 12.85 -24.98
N ALA A 125 -9.74 13.51 -26.02
CA ALA A 125 -9.07 13.68 -27.32
C ALA A 125 -8.26 14.98 -27.43
N ALA A 126 -8.22 15.81 -26.39
CA ALA A 126 -7.43 17.04 -26.41
C ALA A 126 -5.94 16.71 -26.62
N PRO A 127 -5.23 17.39 -27.56
CA PRO A 127 -3.82 17.10 -27.84
C PRO A 127 -2.91 17.15 -26.61
N ALA A 128 -3.17 18.07 -25.66
CA ALA A 128 -2.42 18.16 -24.41
C ALA A 128 -2.59 16.90 -23.53
N VAL A 129 -3.83 16.37 -23.42
CA VAL A 129 -4.12 15.14 -22.69
C VAL A 129 -3.42 13.95 -23.32
N LEU A 130 -3.49 13.82 -24.65
CA LEU A 130 -2.79 12.75 -25.39
C LEU A 130 -1.27 12.83 -25.18
N GLY A 131 -0.71 14.05 -25.18
CA GLY A 131 0.68 14.30 -24.85
C GLY A 131 1.06 13.81 -23.46
N LEU A 132 0.29 14.17 -22.42
CA LEU A 132 0.56 13.74 -21.04
C LEU A 132 0.46 12.21 -20.88
N VAL A 133 -0.54 11.58 -21.49
CA VAL A 133 -0.69 10.12 -21.51
C VAL A 133 0.52 9.45 -22.17
N SER A 134 1.00 9.99 -23.28
CA SER A 134 2.21 9.51 -23.95
C SER A 134 3.43 9.58 -23.02
N HIS A 135 3.61 10.70 -22.31
CA HIS A 135 4.71 10.87 -21.35
C HIS A 135 4.63 9.88 -20.19
N TYR A 136 3.44 9.69 -19.60
CA TYR A 136 3.21 8.69 -18.56
C TYR A 136 3.66 7.29 -19.01
N HIS A 137 3.24 6.86 -20.20
CA HIS A 137 3.63 5.53 -20.71
C HIS A 137 5.12 5.43 -21.05
N ASN A 138 5.75 6.50 -21.50
CA ASN A 138 7.20 6.50 -21.75
C ASN A 138 8.00 6.43 -20.44
N LEU A 139 7.59 7.16 -19.40
CA LEU A 139 8.19 7.05 -18.07
C LEU A 139 8.00 5.65 -17.48
N LEU A 140 6.80 5.08 -17.59
CA LEU A 140 6.54 3.72 -17.15
C LEU A 140 7.44 2.72 -17.90
N ARG A 141 7.61 2.85 -19.21
CA ARG A 141 8.51 2.00 -20.00
C ARG A 141 9.97 2.13 -19.57
N MET A 142 10.41 3.33 -19.17
CA MET A 142 11.77 3.57 -18.71
C MET A 142 12.04 3.01 -17.31
N TRP A 143 11.02 2.98 -16.44
CA TRP A 143 11.18 2.64 -15.03
C TRP A 143 10.67 1.26 -14.63
N ALA A 144 9.92 0.59 -15.50
CA ALA A 144 9.37 -0.73 -15.22
C ALA A 144 10.45 -1.84 -15.23
N GLU A 145 10.36 -2.71 -14.23
CA GLU A 145 11.03 -3.99 -14.10
C GLU A 145 9.94 -5.07 -13.98
N LEU A 146 9.98 -6.08 -14.85
CA LEU A 146 8.96 -7.14 -14.94
C LEU A 146 9.51 -8.48 -14.44
#